data_AF-N1U7K2-F1
#
_entry.id   AF-N1U7K2-F1
#
_cell.length_a   1.000
_cell.length_b   1.000
_cell.length_c   1.000
_cell.angle_alpha   90.00
_cell.angle_beta   90.00
_cell.angle_gamma   90.00
#
_symmetry.space_group_name_H-M   'P 1'
#
loop_
_entity.id
_entity.type
_entity.pdbx_description
1 polymer ?
#
loop_
_entity_poly.entity_id
_entity_poly.type
_entity_poly.pdbx_seq_one_letter_code
_entity_poly.pdbx_strand_id
1 'polypeptide(L)'
;MLASLSLYYNYKFTREGFKILFGSIAPYLQIQNEFQSKRIIVHKGQFTNYLIGFSYLNSIHFTVNTEKDATQLEQILKKNQVDSYSILEYESEPPRDPNLPEKQFKEKIAVRFPDPNRYYREKDRKKILNFSLRTYELKKNSKF
;
A
#
# COMPACT_ATOMS: atom_id res chain seq x y z
N MET A 1 29.92 4.65 36.81
CA MET A 1 30.07 3.54 35.85
C MET A 1 28.73 3.07 35.27
N LEU A 2 27.73 2.71 36.09
CA LEU A 2 26.38 2.33 35.64
C LEU A 2 25.63 3.44 34.86
N ALA A 3 25.66 4.68 35.36
CA ALA A 3 25.04 5.81 34.67
C ALA A 3 25.64 6.05 33.28
N SER A 4 26.97 5.93 33.15
CA SER A 4 27.71 6.09 31.90
C SER A 4 27.34 5.01 30.87
N LEU A 5 27.22 3.76 31.31
CA LEU A 5 26.74 2.65 30.47
C LEU A 5 25.28 2.86 30.04
N SER A 6 24.41 3.27 30.97
CA SER A 6 23.01 3.58 30.65
C SER A 6 22.89 4.71 29.62
N LEU A 7 23.64 5.80 29.78
CA LEU A 7 23.71 6.89 28.81
C LEU A 7 24.21 6.41 27.43
N TYR A 8 25.24 5.56 27.40
CA TYR A 8 25.76 5.00 26.15
C TYR A 8 24.74 4.12 25.42
N TYR A 9 24.06 3.21 26.12
CA TYR A 9 23.05 2.36 25.51
C TYR A 9 21.80 3.14 25.08
N ASN A 10 21.35 4.13 25.86
CA ASN A 10 20.28 5.03 25.45
C ASN A 10 20.67 5.82 24.20
N TYR A 11 21.84 6.46 24.18
CA TYR A 11 22.33 7.17 23.00
C TYR A 11 22.40 6.26 21.77
N LYS A 12 22.96 5.05 21.91
CA LYS A 12 23.02 4.07 20.82
C LYS A 12 21.62 3.70 20.33
N PHE A 13 20.69 3.40 21.22
CA PHE A 13 19.30 3.07 20.89
C PHE A 13 18.61 4.23 20.16
N THR A 14 18.68 5.44 20.71
CA THR A 14 18.08 6.64 20.11
C THR A 14 18.70 6.93 18.74
N ARG A 15 20.02 6.77 18.57
CA ARG A 15 20.70 7.00 17.28
C ARG A 15 20.25 5.99 16.22
N GLU A 16 20.16 4.71 16.56
CA GLU A 16 19.69 3.71 15.61
C GLU A 16 18.19 3.90 15.31
N GLY A 17 17.37 4.29 16.30
CA GLY A 17 15.98 4.70 16.11
C GLY A 17 15.83 5.87 15.14
N PHE A 18 16.68 6.91 15.29
CA PHE A 18 16.71 8.03 14.35
C PHE A 18 17.15 7.62 12.95
N LYS A 19 18.16 6.75 12.80
CA LYS A 19 18.56 6.25 11.48
C LYS A 19 17.43 5.51 10.78
N ILE A 20 16.65 4.71 11.52
CA ILE A 20 15.48 4.00 10.97
C ILE A 20 14.38 5.01 10.59
N LEU A 21 14.10 5.99 11.46
CA LEU A 21 13.11 7.02 11.19
C LEU A 21 13.49 7.85 9.97
N PHE A 22 14.67 8.45 9.94
CA PHE A 22 15.15 9.26 8.81
C PHE A 22 15.37 8.43 7.54
N GLY A 23 15.80 7.17 7.68
CA GLY A 23 15.91 6.23 6.57
C GLY A 23 14.56 5.84 5.96
N SER A 24 13.46 5.93 6.72
CA SER A 24 12.11 5.65 6.22
C SER A 24 11.36 6.88 5.70
N ILE A 25 11.81 8.11 6.03
CA ILE A 25 11.21 9.36 5.50
C ILE A 25 11.34 9.44 3.98
N ALA A 26 12.53 9.20 3.41
CA ALA A 26 12.71 9.31 1.97
C ALA A 26 11.83 8.31 1.18
N PRO A 27 11.79 7.01 1.53
CA PRO A 27 10.83 6.06 0.96
C PRO A 27 9.37 6.46 1.17
N TYR A 28 9.01 6.96 2.34
CA TYR A 28 7.65 7.42 2.63
C TYR A 28 7.24 8.58 1.74
N LEU A 29 8.08 9.62 1.61
CA LEU A 29 7.85 10.75 0.72
C LEU A 29 7.78 10.31 -0.75
N GLN A 30 8.64 9.37 -1.15
CA GLN A 30 8.61 8.82 -2.50
C GLN A 30 7.27 8.13 -2.78
N ILE A 31 6.80 7.27 -1.86
CA ILE A 31 5.49 6.61 -1.94
C ILE A 31 4.40 7.69 -2.05
N GLN A 32 4.37 8.67 -1.15
CA GLN A 32 3.37 9.74 -1.16
C GLN A 32 3.35 10.54 -2.48
N ASN A 33 4.51 10.94 -2.99
CA ASN A 33 4.61 11.70 -4.23
C ASN A 33 4.08 10.91 -5.43
N GLU A 34 4.34 9.60 -5.49
CA GLU A 34 3.77 8.75 -6.53
C GLU A 34 2.25 8.75 -6.48
N PHE A 35 1.66 8.68 -5.29
CA PHE A 35 0.21 8.66 -5.10
C PHE A 35 -0.49 9.96 -5.38
N GLN A 36 0.15 11.11 -5.12
CA GLN A 36 -0.42 12.41 -5.46
C GLN A 36 -0.78 12.54 -6.95
N SER A 37 -0.07 11.80 -7.81
CA SER A 37 -0.35 11.78 -9.25
C SER A 37 -1.50 10.84 -9.66
N LYS A 38 -1.98 9.97 -8.76
CA LYS A 38 -2.95 8.91 -9.08
C LYS A 38 -4.36 9.32 -8.65
N ARG A 39 -5.32 9.25 -9.59
CA ARG A 39 -6.72 9.62 -9.34
C ARG A 39 -7.50 8.60 -8.52
N ILE A 40 -7.25 7.31 -8.74
CA ILE A 40 -7.94 6.20 -8.06
C ILE A 40 -6.89 5.24 -7.52
N ILE A 41 -6.95 5.00 -6.21
CA ILE A 41 -6.02 4.16 -5.47
C ILE A 41 -6.82 3.06 -4.78
N VAL A 42 -6.38 1.82 -4.99
CA VAL A 42 -7.00 0.61 -4.44
C VAL A 42 -6.00 -0.02 -3.48
N HIS A 43 -6.42 -0.19 -2.24
CA HIS A 43 -5.63 -0.80 -1.17
C HIS A 43 -6.05 -2.25 -0.99
N LYS A 44 -5.07 -3.16 -1.00
CA LYS A 44 -5.30 -4.54 -0.56
C LYS A 44 -5.16 -4.62 0.95
N GLY A 45 -6.26 -4.89 1.63
CA GLY A 45 -6.30 -4.80 3.09
C GLY A 45 -6.19 -3.35 3.59
N GLN A 46 -6.12 -3.23 4.91
CA GLN A 46 -6.09 -1.95 5.63
C GLN A 46 -4.66 -1.51 5.97
N PHE A 47 -3.67 -2.37 5.82
CA PHE A 47 -2.29 -2.06 6.22
C PHE A 47 -1.74 -0.82 5.50
N THR A 48 -2.04 -0.69 4.21
CA THR A 48 -1.51 0.40 3.38
C THR A 48 -2.35 1.67 3.44
N ASN A 49 -3.52 1.66 4.10
CA ASN A 49 -4.40 2.83 4.23
C ASN A 49 -3.69 3.96 4.98
N TYR A 50 -2.88 3.64 5.99
CA TYR A 50 -2.23 4.64 6.84
C TYR A 50 -1.03 5.35 6.18
N LEU A 51 -0.59 4.88 5.00
CA LEU A 51 0.64 5.39 4.38
C LEU A 51 0.42 6.61 3.49
N ILE A 52 -0.82 6.96 3.17
CA ILE A 52 -1.11 7.94 2.11
C ILE A 52 -2.01 9.08 2.58
N GLY A 53 -1.67 9.70 3.72
CA GLY A 53 -2.47 10.75 4.36
C GLY A 53 -2.90 11.91 3.43
N PHE A 54 -1.97 12.48 2.66
CA PHE A 54 -2.30 13.63 1.80
C PHE A 54 -3.12 13.26 0.55
N SER A 55 -2.96 12.06 -0.01
CA SER A 55 -3.71 11.70 -1.23
C SER A 55 -5.21 11.52 -0.95
N TYR A 56 -5.61 11.25 0.30
CA TYR A 56 -7.04 11.18 0.67
C TYR A 56 -7.80 12.48 0.37
N LEU A 57 -7.09 13.61 0.24
CA LEU A 57 -7.69 14.89 -0.12
C LEU A 57 -7.92 15.05 -1.63
N ASN A 58 -7.15 14.34 -2.46
CA ASN A 58 -7.05 14.61 -3.90
C ASN A 58 -7.34 13.38 -4.79
N SER A 59 -7.50 12.20 -4.19
CA SER A 59 -7.66 10.92 -4.87
C SER A 59 -8.82 10.13 -4.27
N ILE A 60 -9.44 9.27 -5.08
CA ILE A 60 -10.46 8.33 -4.61
C ILE A 60 -9.75 7.08 -4.09
N HIS A 61 -10.08 6.68 -2.87
CA HIS A 61 -9.50 5.52 -2.21
C HIS A 61 -10.53 4.41 -2.02
N PHE A 62 -10.18 3.20 -2.46
CA PHE A 62 -10.94 1.98 -2.20
C PHE A 62 -10.09 1.01 -1.39
N THR A 63 -10.72 0.25 -0.48
CA THR A 63 -10.08 -0.88 0.19
C THR A 63 -10.80 -2.15 -0.21
N VAL A 64 -10.05 -3.18 -0.60
CA VAL A 64 -10.54 -4.51 -0.97
C VAL A 64 -9.85 -5.56 -0.12
N ASN A 65 -10.64 -6.43 0.52
CA ASN A 65 -10.12 -7.46 1.43
C ASN A 65 -10.22 -8.86 0.85
N THR A 66 -10.97 -9.04 -0.24
CA THR A 66 -11.14 -10.32 -0.92
C THR A 66 -11.03 -10.18 -2.43
N GLU A 67 -10.72 -11.28 -3.11
CA GLU A 67 -10.72 -11.36 -4.58
C GLU A 67 -12.10 -11.02 -5.17
N LYS A 68 -13.18 -11.43 -4.48
CA LYS A 68 -14.55 -11.12 -4.89
C LYS A 68 -14.78 -9.61 -4.90
N ASP A 69 -14.38 -8.91 -3.84
CA ASP A 69 -14.53 -7.45 -3.74
C ASP A 69 -13.71 -6.75 -4.82
N ALA A 70 -12.47 -7.23 -5.06
CA ALA A 70 -11.61 -6.69 -6.11
C ALA A 70 -12.21 -6.88 -7.51
N THR A 71 -12.79 -8.05 -7.78
CA THR A 71 -13.47 -8.34 -9.05
C THR A 71 -14.72 -7.48 -9.24
N GLN A 72 -15.51 -7.29 -8.19
CA GLN A 72 -16.68 -6.41 -8.22
C GLN A 72 -16.27 -4.95 -8.46
N LEU A 73 -15.21 -4.48 -7.80
CA LEU A 73 -14.66 -3.15 -8.03
C LEU A 73 -14.19 -3.01 -9.48
N GLU A 74 -13.48 -3.99 -10.04
CA GLU A 74 -13.03 -3.97 -11.43
C GLU A 74 -14.23 -3.81 -12.41
N GLN A 75 -15.34 -4.52 -12.15
CA GLN A 75 -16.58 -4.38 -12.92
C GLN A 75 -17.20 -2.98 -12.81
N ILE A 76 -17.25 -2.41 -11.60
CA ILE A 76 -17.76 -1.06 -11.37
C ILE A 76 -16.90 -0.03 -12.09
N LEU A 77 -15.57 -0.11 -11.97
CA LEU A 77 -14.64 0.79 -12.66
C LEU A 77 -14.82 0.68 -14.17
N LYS A 78 -14.95 -0.55 -14.72
CA LYS A 78 -15.23 -0.78 -16.15
C LYS A 78 -16.53 -0.13 -16.61
N LYS A 79 -17.62 -0.33 -15.86
CA LYS A 79 -18.94 0.24 -16.16
C LYS A 79 -18.91 1.77 -16.22
N ASN A 80 -18.09 2.39 -15.37
CA ASN A 80 -17.88 3.83 -15.31
C ASN A 80 -16.78 4.35 -16.25
N GLN A 81 -16.28 3.51 -17.17
CA GLN A 81 -15.25 3.89 -18.15
C GLN A 81 -14.00 4.51 -17.51
N VAL A 82 -13.58 3.99 -16.36
CA VAL A 82 -12.34 4.43 -15.71
C VAL A 82 -11.15 3.98 -16.57
N ASP A 83 -10.36 4.93 -17.06
CA ASP A 83 -9.22 4.63 -17.94
C ASP A 83 -8.07 3.93 -17.21
N SER A 84 -7.84 4.29 -15.94
CA SER A 84 -6.78 3.70 -15.12
C SER A 84 -7.06 3.83 -13.63
N TYR A 85 -6.50 2.90 -12.88
CA TYR A 85 -6.44 2.92 -11.41
C TYR A 85 -5.12 2.29 -10.95
N SER A 86 -4.73 2.55 -9.71
CA SER A 86 -3.50 1.98 -9.15
C SER A 86 -3.80 1.14 -7.91
N ILE A 87 -3.09 0.03 -7.75
CA ILE A 87 -3.14 -0.82 -6.56
C ILE A 87 -1.88 -0.61 -5.73
N LEU A 88 -2.04 -0.35 -4.43
CA LEU A 88 -0.96 -0.37 -3.45
C LEU A 88 -1.01 -1.64 -2.60
N GLU A 89 0.09 -2.38 -2.64
CA GLU A 89 0.29 -3.60 -1.84
C GLU A 89 1.60 -3.52 -1.06
N TYR A 90 1.59 -4.02 0.18
CA TYR A 90 2.82 -4.34 0.91
C TYR A 90 3.11 -5.82 0.71
N GLU A 91 4.18 -6.14 -0.01
CA GLU A 91 4.47 -7.49 -0.51
C GLU A 91 4.88 -8.44 0.61
N SER A 92 5.60 -7.96 1.63
CA SER A 92 5.99 -8.75 2.81
C SER A 92 4.85 -8.92 3.79
N GLU A 93 4.92 -9.91 4.67
CA GLU A 93 3.95 -10.03 5.75
C GLU A 93 4.04 -8.80 6.69
N PRO A 94 2.93 -8.07 6.92
CA PRO A 94 2.93 -6.97 7.87
C PRO A 94 3.29 -7.44 9.28
N PRO A 95 3.95 -6.61 10.09
CA PRO A 95 4.15 -6.95 11.50
C PRO A 95 2.79 -7.11 12.18
N ARG A 96 2.62 -8.22 12.90
CA ARG A 96 1.39 -8.50 13.66
C ARG A 96 1.38 -7.73 14.97
N ASP A 97 0.31 -7.00 15.22
CA ASP A 97 0.01 -6.46 16.57
C ASP A 97 -0.43 -7.61 17.48
N PRO A 98 0.26 -7.87 18.61
CA PRO A 98 -0.12 -8.90 19.56
C PRO A 98 -1.55 -8.74 20.11
N ASN A 99 -2.07 -7.51 20.14
CA ASN A 99 -3.41 -7.21 20.64
C ASN A 99 -4.50 -7.42 19.58
N LEU A 100 -4.14 -7.63 18.31
CA LEU A 100 -5.09 -7.87 17.24
C LEU A 100 -5.42 -9.38 17.14
N PRO A 101 -6.71 -9.77 17.19
CA PRO A 101 -7.11 -11.15 16.98
C PRO A 101 -6.59 -11.69 15.63
N GLU A 102 -6.12 -12.94 15.63
CA GLU A 102 -5.51 -13.55 14.45
C GLU A 102 -6.42 -13.52 13.22
N LYS A 103 -7.70 -13.80 13.43
CA LYS A 103 -8.71 -13.76 12.38
C LYS A 103 -8.76 -12.38 11.73
N GLN A 104 -8.78 -11.31 12.54
CA GLN A 104 -8.80 -9.94 12.02
C GLN A 104 -7.49 -9.56 11.33
N PHE A 105 -6.35 -10.01 11.84
CA PHE A 105 -5.06 -9.79 11.19
C PHE A 105 -5.04 -10.41 9.78
N LYS A 106 -5.46 -11.66 9.63
CA LYS A 106 -5.49 -12.34 8.32
C LYS A 106 -6.51 -11.73 7.36
N GLU A 107 -7.70 -11.38 7.85
CA GLU A 107 -8.80 -10.87 7.02
C GLU A 107 -8.67 -9.40 6.62
N LYS A 108 -7.92 -8.60 7.39
CA LYS A 108 -7.86 -7.14 7.19
C LYS A 108 -6.45 -6.58 6.99
N ILE A 109 -5.40 -7.25 7.48
CA ILE A 109 -4.03 -6.70 7.47
C ILE A 109 -3.14 -7.49 6.51
N ALA A 110 -2.99 -8.79 6.73
CA ALA A 110 -2.17 -9.69 5.91
C ALA A 110 -2.94 -10.29 4.73
N VAL A 111 -3.71 -9.45 4.04
CA VAL A 111 -4.58 -9.87 2.93
C VAL A 111 -3.74 -10.17 1.69
N ARG A 112 -3.99 -11.33 1.06
CA ARG A 112 -3.32 -11.77 -0.18
C ARG A 112 -4.32 -12.40 -1.13
N PHE A 113 -4.39 -11.86 -2.34
CA PHE A 113 -5.14 -12.42 -3.46
C PHE A 113 -4.59 -11.83 -4.78
N PRO A 114 -4.74 -12.54 -5.91
CA PRO A 114 -4.28 -12.05 -7.20
C PRO A 114 -5.04 -10.80 -7.64
N ASP A 115 -4.37 -9.85 -8.28
CA ASP A 115 -5.05 -8.68 -8.84
C ASP A 115 -6.00 -9.12 -9.97
N PRO A 116 -7.22 -8.60 -10.01
CA PRO A 116 -8.14 -8.89 -11.10
C PRO A 116 -7.57 -8.31 -12.40
N ASN A 117 -7.61 -9.11 -13.47
CA ASN A 117 -7.00 -8.78 -14.75
C ASN A 117 -7.98 -8.97 -15.92
N ARG A 118 -9.28 -8.96 -15.66
CA ARG A 118 -10.29 -9.29 -16.67
C ARG A 118 -10.45 -8.15 -17.66
N TYR A 119 -10.66 -6.94 -17.16
CA TYR A 119 -10.93 -5.73 -17.96
C TYR A 119 -9.73 -4.79 -18.04
N TYR A 120 -8.80 -4.89 -17.11
CA TYR A 120 -7.61 -4.05 -17.07
C TYR A 120 -6.35 -4.89 -17.24
N ARG A 121 -5.28 -4.25 -17.72
CA ARG A 121 -3.93 -4.83 -17.81
C ARG A 121 -2.95 -3.96 -17.03
N GLU A 122 -1.94 -4.59 -16.45
CA GLU A 122 -0.85 -3.86 -15.80
C GLU A 122 -0.12 -3.02 -16.86
N LYS A 123 -0.03 -1.72 -16.62
CA LYS A 123 0.68 -0.74 -17.45
C LYS A 123 2.07 -0.47 -16.90
N ASP A 124 2.13 -0.25 -15.58
CA ASP A 124 3.36 0.03 -14.87
C ASP A 124 3.38 -0.65 -13.50
N ARG A 125 4.60 -0.88 -13.01
CA ARG A 125 4.86 -1.30 -11.64
C ARG A 125 6.06 -0.55 -11.11
N LYS A 126 5.89 0.07 -9.95
CA LYS A 126 6.95 0.70 -9.19
C LYS A 126 7.07 0.02 -7.84
N LYS A 127 8.30 -0.33 -7.46
CA LYS A 127 8.61 -0.93 -6.16
C LYS A 127 9.44 0.04 -5.33
N ILE A 128 8.99 0.32 -4.12
CA ILE A 128 9.69 1.17 -3.16
C ILE A 128 9.74 0.39 -1.84
N LEU A 129 10.95 -0.07 -1.46
CA LEU A 129 11.14 -1.04 -0.39
C LEU A 129 10.26 -2.29 -0.61
N ASN A 130 9.39 -2.60 0.34
CA ASN A 130 8.44 -3.72 0.30
C ASN A 130 7.07 -3.32 -0.24
N PHE A 131 6.88 -2.08 -0.69
CA PHE A 131 5.64 -1.63 -1.30
C PHE A 131 5.71 -1.76 -2.81
N SER A 132 4.64 -2.27 -3.41
CA SER A 132 4.42 -2.17 -4.85
C SER A 132 3.21 -1.31 -5.16
N LEU A 133 3.44 -0.36 -6.06
CA LEU A 133 2.43 0.42 -6.72
C LEU A 133 2.31 -0.08 -8.15
N ARG A 134 1.17 -0.67 -8.49
CA ARG A 134 0.88 -1.18 -9.84
C ARG A 134 -0.22 -0.36 -10.47
N THR A 135 0.00 0.24 -11.62
CA THR A 135 -1.04 0.96 -12.36
C THR A 135 -1.61 0.05 -13.42
N TYR A 136 -2.93 -0.02 -13.45
CA TYR A 136 -3.71 -0.79 -14.39
C TYR A 136 -4.40 0.17 -15.36
N GLU A 137 -4.36 -0.17 -16.65
CA GLU A 137 -5.09 0.56 -17.69
C GLU A 137 -6.19 -0.31 -18.29
N LEU A 138 -7.29 0.34 -18.67
CA LEU A 138 -8.41 -0.30 -19.30
C LEU A 138 -7.94 -0.97 -20.60
N LYS A 139 -8.20 -2.26 -20.75
CA LYS A 139 -7.93 -2.95 -22.03
C LYS A 139 -8.77 -2.25 -23.09
N LYS A 140 -8.09 -1.62 -24.05
CA LYS A 140 -8.74 -1.20 -25.30
C LYS A 140 -9.25 -2.49 -25.93
N ASN A 141 -10.56 -2.59 -26.16
CA ASN A 141 -11.07 -3.66 -27.00
C ASN A 141 -10.25 -3.59 -28.29
N SER A 142 -9.49 -4.64 -28.60
CA SER A 142 -9.04 -4.88 -29.95
C SER A 142 -10.32 -4.89 -30.77
N LYS A 143 -10.61 -3.78 -31.45
CA LYS A 143 -11.75 -3.66 -32.34
C LYS A 143 -11.54 -4.71 -33.44
N PHE A 144 -12.53 -5.58 -33.55
CA PHE A 144 -12.98 -6.30 -34.75
C PHE A 144 -11.92 -6.90 -35.66
#